data_AF-A0A524G0E5-F1
#
_entry.id   AF-A0A524G0E5-F1
#
_cell.length_a   1.000
_cell.length_b   1.000
_cell.length_c   1.000
_cell.angle_alpha   90.00
_cell.angle_beta   90.00
_cell.angle_gamma   90.00
#
_symmetry.space_group_name_H-M   'P 1'
#
loop_
_entity.id
_entity.type
_entity.pdbx_description
1 polymer ?
#
loop_
_entity_poly.entity_id
_entity_poly.type
_entity_poly.pdbx_seq_one_letter_code
_entity_poly.pdbx_strand_id
1 'polypeptide(L)'
;MDEYLSLVAVLLMLISVALPFLENYLEKRREKTRIECLLVANGHPWVSIEELAGHVGISIRTAIKNLEWGIKEKVIIGTLENNMFERIYERTHEEIVYLIPYEPDGL
;
A
#
# COMPACT_ATOMS: atom_id res chain seq x y z
N MET A 1 -12.41 15.20 45.15
CA MET A 1 -12.46 15.67 43.75
C MET A 1 -11.06 15.81 43.16
N ASP A 2 -10.06 16.20 43.95
CA ASP A 2 -8.69 16.48 43.46
C ASP A 2 -7.89 15.25 42.99
N GLU A 3 -8.12 14.07 43.58
CA GLU A 3 -7.45 12.83 43.17
C GLU A 3 -7.88 12.38 41.77
N TYR A 4 -9.17 12.54 41.42
CA TYR A 4 -9.68 12.24 40.09
C TYR A 4 -9.14 13.22 39.05
N LEU A 5 -9.04 14.51 39.40
CA LEU A 5 -8.46 15.52 38.53
C LEU A 5 -6.97 15.23 38.25
N SER A 6 -6.24 14.81 39.30
CA SER A 6 -4.82 14.43 39.20
C SER A 6 -4.63 13.17 38.36
N LEU A 7 -5.50 12.16 38.51
CA LEU A 7 -5.47 10.95 37.69
C LEU A 7 -5.72 11.26 36.21
N VAL A 8 -6.71 12.11 35.91
CA VAL A 8 -7.00 12.54 34.53
C VAL A 8 -5.82 13.31 33.93
N ALA A 9 -5.17 14.19 34.69
CA ALA A 9 -3.99 14.92 34.23
C ALA A 9 -2.81 13.98 33.90
N VAL A 10 -2.57 12.96 34.73
CA VAL A 10 -1.54 11.94 34.49
C VAL A 10 -1.86 11.12 33.23
N LEU A 11 -3.11 10.71 33.06
CA LEU A 11 -3.54 9.97 31.86
C LEU A 11 -3.37 10.80 30.58
N LEU A 12 -3.74 12.08 30.60
CA LEU A 12 -3.56 12.99 29.47
C LEU A 12 -2.08 13.21 29.15
N MET A 13 -1.21 13.32 30.16
CA MET A 13 0.24 13.37 29.95
C MET A 13 0.76 12.09 29.30
N LEU A 14 0.36 10.91 29.79
CA LEU A 14 0.78 9.63 29.22
C LEU A 14 0.33 9.47 27.76
N ILE A 15 -0.91 9.87 27.44
CA ILE A 15 -1.41 9.86 26.06
C ILE A 15 -0.60 10.83 25.20
N SER A 16 -0.32 12.03 25.69
CA SER A 16 0.44 13.04 24.94
C SER A 16 1.86 12.60 24.63
N VAL A 17 2.48 11.82 25.55
CA VAL A 17 3.79 11.23 25.33
C VAL A 17 3.70 10.04 24.37
N ALA A 18 2.67 9.19 24.47
CA ALA A 18 2.52 7.99 23.65
C ALA A 18 2.11 8.29 22.20
N LEU A 19 1.35 9.37 21.96
CA LEU A 19 0.77 9.69 20.67
C LEU A 19 1.82 9.88 19.55
N PRO A 20 2.91 10.65 19.75
CA PRO A 20 3.98 10.79 18.74
C PRO A 20 4.65 9.45 18.38
N PHE A 21 4.81 8.53 19.34
CA PHE A 21 5.38 7.21 19.06
C PHE A 21 4.44 6.37 18.20
N LEU A 22 3.14 6.43 18.47
CA LEU A 22 2.15 5.75 17.67
C LEU A 22 2.10 6.32 16.24
N GLU A 23 2.13 7.65 16.09
CA GLU A 23 2.18 8.31 14.78
C GLU A 23 3.42 7.89 13.99
N ASN A 24 4.60 7.96 14.60
CA ASN A 24 5.86 7.54 13.97
C ASN A 24 5.85 6.05 13.60
N TYR A 25 5.31 5.19 14.47
CA TYR A 25 5.17 3.76 14.16
C TYR A 25 4.25 3.52 12.96
N LEU A 26 3.11 4.21 12.89
CA LEU A 26 2.17 4.11 11.78
C LEU A 26 2.77 4.64 10.48
N GLU A 27 3.55 5.71 10.54
CA GLU A 27 4.26 6.27 9.39
C GLU A 27 5.30 5.29 8.84
N LYS A 28 6.17 4.77 9.70
CA LYS A 28 7.16 3.74 9.32
C LYS A 28 6.50 2.48 8.76
N ARG A 29 5.37 2.07 9.34
CA ARG A 29 4.62 0.92 8.85
C ARG A 29 4.06 1.19 7.44
N ARG A 30 3.50 2.37 7.19
CA ARG A 30 3.02 2.76 5.85
C ARG A 30 4.15 2.82 4.83
N GLU A 31 5.30 3.37 5.21
CA GLU A 31 6.49 3.43 4.35
C GLU A 31 6.98 2.03 4.00
N LYS A 32 7.11 1.14 5.00
CA LYS A 32 7.47 -0.27 4.79
C LYS A 32 6.52 -0.95 3.82
N THR A 33 5.22 -0.85 4.04
CA THR A 33 4.20 -1.45 3.15
C THR A 33 4.32 -0.92 1.73
N ARG A 34 4.60 0.38 1.55
CA ARG A 34 4.80 0.97 0.23
C ARG A 34 6.02 0.39 -0.47
N ILE A 35 7.15 0.28 0.24
CA ILE A 35 8.38 -0.30 -0.30
C ILE A 35 8.15 -1.76 -0.71
N GLU A 36 7.50 -2.55 0.14
CA GLU A 36 7.18 -3.96 -0.16
C GLU A 36 6.31 -4.08 -1.43
N CYS A 37 5.28 -3.24 -1.60
CA CYS A 37 4.48 -3.21 -2.83
C CYS A 37 5.34 -2.95 -4.07
N LEU A 38 6.22 -1.95 -4.02
CA LEU A 38 7.03 -1.56 -5.17
C LEU A 38 8.10 -2.60 -5.50
N LEU A 39 8.65 -3.27 -4.47
CA LEU A 39 9.61 -4.37 -4.67
C LEU A 39 8.96 -5.57 -5.34
N VAL A 40 7.76 -5.98 -4.89
CA VAL A 40 7.01 -7.06 -5.53
C VAL A 40 6.68 -6.68 -6.98
N ALA A 41 6.19 -5.46 -7.20
CA ALA A 41 5.91 -4.96 -8.55
C ALA A 41 7.13 -5.00 -9.49
N ASN A 42 8.30 -4.59 -9.01
CA ASN A 42 9.52 -4.53 -9.82
C ASN A 42 10.17 -5.91 -10.04
N GLY A 43 9.90 -6.87 -9.17
CA GLY A 43 10.42 -8.25 -9.28
C GLY A 43 9.71 -9.09 -10.34
N HIS A 44 8.60 -8.62 -10.89
CA HIS A 44 7.78 -9.38 -11.83
C HIS A 44 7.54 -8.59 -13.12
N PRO A 45 7.77 -9.21 -14.31
CA PRO A 45 7.44 -8.59 -15.59
C PRO A 45 5.93 -8.42 -15.81
N TRP A 46 5.12 -9.10 -15.01
CA TRP A 46 3.67 -8.97 -14.98
C TRP A 46 3.18 -9.54 -13.65
N VAL A 47 2.38 -8.78 -12.90
CA VAL A 47 1.75 -9.23 -11.65
C VAL A 47 0.36 -8.61 -11.54
N SER A 48 -0.61 -9.40 -11.09
CA SER A 48 -1.96 -8.88 -10.81
C SER A 48 -1.96 -8.12 -9.48
N ILE A 49 -2.84 -7.12 -9.36
CA ILE A 49 -2.98 -6.40 -8.07
C ILE A 49 -3.47 -7.32 -6.96
N GLU A 50 -4.29 -8.32 -7.26
CA GLU A 50 -4.76 -9.30 -6.27
C GLU A 50 -3.61 -10.14 -5.73
N GLU A 51 -2.72 -10.62 -6.61
CA GLU A 51 -1.51 -11.36 -6.22
C GLU A 51 -0.57 -10.49 -5.39
N LEU A 52 -0.37 -9.23 -5.79
CA LEU A 52 0.46 -8.27 -5.06
C LEU A 52 -0.14 -7.93 -3.69
N ALA A 53 -1.45 -7.67 -3.64
CA ALA A 53 -2.18 -7.39 -2.42
C ALA A 53 -2.13 -8.60 -1.47
N GLY A 54 -2.25 -9.82 -2.00
CA GLY A 54 -2.10 -11.06 -1.26
C GLY A 54 -0.69 -11.26 -0.72
N HIS A 55 0.34 -11.01 -1.53
CA HIS A 55 1.74 -11.13 -1.12
C HIS A 55 2.13 -10.16 0.00
N VAL A 56 1.71 -8.90 -0.11
CA VAL A 56 2.04 -7.86 0.87
C VAL A 56 1.08 -7.89 2.07
N GLY A 57 -0.07 -8.57 1.96
CA GLY A 57 -1.08 -8.65 3.01
C GLY A 57 -1.85 -7.35 3.20
N ILE A 58 -2.22 -6.68 2.11
CA ILE A 58 -2.92 -5.39 2.11
C ILE A 58 -4.19 -5.45 1.27
N SER A 59 -5.04 -4.42 1.40
CA SER A 59 -6.19 -4.28 0.52
C SER A 59 -5.75 -3.94 -0.91
N ILE A 60 -6.51 -4.43 -1.91
CA ILE A 60 -6.37 -4.08 -3.33
C ILE A 60 -6.31 -2.57 -3.52
N ARG A 61 -7.18 -1.82 -2.81
CA ARG A 61 -7.20 -0.35 -2.86
C ARG A 61 -5.88 0.28 -2.39
N THR A 62 -5.23 -0.29 -1.38
CA THR A 62 -3.93 0.18 -0.89
C THR A 62 -2.82 -0.15 -1.88
N ALA A 63 -2.86 -1.34 -2.47
CA ALA A 63 -1.94 -1.76 -3.52
C ALA A 63 -1.99 -0.80 -4.71
N ILE A 64 -3.19 -0.53 -5.27
CA ILE A 64 -3.41 0.43 -6.36
C ILE A 64 -2.76 1.78 -6.03
N LYS A 65 -3.09 2.37 -4.87
CA LYS A 65 -2.56 3.69 -4.48
C LYS A 65 -1.03 3.72 -4.39
N ASN A 66 -0.43 2.66 -3.86
CA ASN A 66 1.03 2.58 -3.74
C ASN A 66 1.70 2.49 -5.12
N LEU A 67 1.08 1.75 -6.05
CA LEU A 67 1.57 1.60 -7.42
C LEU A 67 1.39 2.87 -8.23
N GLU A 68 0.22 3.52 -8.17
CA GLU A 68 -0.04 4.83 -8.78
C GLU A 68 0.99 5.86 -8.32
N TRP A 69 1.29 5.88 -7.02
CA TRP A 69 2.33 6.73 -6.46
C TRP A 69 3.71 6.36 -7.02
N GLY A 70 4.07 5.08 -7.04
CA GLY A 70 5.36 4.61 -7.55
C GLY A 70 5.60 4.95 -9.02
N ILE A 71 4.56 4.84 -9.85
CA ILE A 71 4.60 5.22 -11.27
C ILE A 71 4.71 6.74 -11.41
N LYS A 72 3.89 7.50 -10.68
CA LYS A 72 3.91 8.97 -10.71
C LYS A 72 5.26 9.55 -10.30
N GLU A 73 5.85 9.01 -9.24
CA GLU A 73 7.17 9.41 -8.73
C GLU A 73 8.33 8.75 -9.49
N LYS A 74 8.05 7.96 -10.54
CA LYS A 74 9.03 7.25 -11.37
C LYS A 74 9.96 6.32 -10.58
N VAL A 75 9.49 5.79 -9.46
CA VAL A 75 10.20 4.79 -8.64
C VAL A 75 10.14 3.42 -9.30
N ILE A 76 9.01 3.12 -9.94
CA ILE A 76 8.84 1.96 -10.82
C ILE A 76 8.42 2.50 -12.19
N ILE A 77 8.86 1.84 -13.25
CA ILE A 77 8.42 2.16 -14.60
C ILE A 77 7.38 1.13 -14.97
N GLY A 78 6.15 1.56 -15.27
CA GLY A 78 5.12 0.68 -15.76
C GLY A 78 3.77 1.36 -15.84
N THR A 79 2.80 0.65 -16.39
CA THR A 79 1.42 1.11 -16.51
C THR A 79 0.50 0.25 -15.66
N LEU A 80 -0.59 0.86 -15.20
CA LEU A 80 -1.72 0.15 -14.60
C LEU A 80 -2.76 -0.03 -15.70
N GLU A 81 -2.88 -1.23 -16.25
CA GLU A 81 -3.88 -1.55 -17.27
C GLU A 81 -5.04 -2.33 -16.68
N ASN A 82 -6.24 -1.74 -16.67
CA ASN A 82 -7.46 -2.44 -16.27
C ASN A 82 -7.90 -3.38 -17.41
N ASN A 83 -7.44 -4.62 -17.39
CA ASN A 83 -7.83 -5.63 -18.36
C ASN A 83 -9.04 -6.40 -17.80
N MET A 84 -10.23 -6.08 -18.30
CA MET A 84 -11.38 -6.95 -18.14
C MET A 84 -11.15 -8.23 -18.96
N PHE A 85 -10.82 -9.33 -18.29
CA PHE A 85 -10.82 -10.65 -18.91
C PHE A 85 -12.27 -11.13 -19.04
N GLU A 86 -12.81 -11.18 -20.26
CA GLU A 86 -13.99 -12.00 -20.53
C GLU A 86 -13.57 -13.48 -20.48
N ARG A 87 -13.62 -14.10 -19.30
CA ARG A 87 -13.77 -15.56 -19.25
C ARG A 87 -15.13 -15.89 -19.85
N ILE A 88 -15.13 -16.71 -20.90
CA ILE A 88 -16.24 -17.04 -21.82
C ILE A 88 -17.57 -17.42 -21.11
N TYR A 89 -17.61 -17.65 -19.79
CA TYR A 89 -18.82 -18.05 -19.08
C TYR A 89 -19.12 -17.43 -17.70
N GLU A 90 -18.31 -16.50 -17.15
CA GLU A 90 -18.65 -15.87 -15.86
C GLU A 90 -18.05 -14.46 -15.75
N ARG A 91 -18.92 -13.44 -15.61
CA ARG A 91 -18.52 -12.05 -15.31
C ARG A 91 -18.12 -11.92 -13.84
N THR A 92 -16.96 -12.42 -13.46
CA THR A 92 -16.32 -11.93 -12.23
C THR A 92 -15.73 -10.56 -12.57
N HIS A 93 -16.24 -9.51 -11.93
CA HIS A 93 -15.67 -8.16 -12.00
C HIS A 93 -14.36 -8.15 -11.20
N GLU A 94 -13.36 -8.88 -11.67
CA GLU A 94 -12.00 -8.74 -11.16
C GLU A 94 -11.36 -7.64 -12.01
N GLU A 95 -11.19 -6.47 -11.40
CA GLU A 95 -10.39 -5.38 -11.95
C GLU A 95 -8.93 -5.84 -11.93
N ILE A 96 -8.57 -6.70 -12.88
CA ILE A 96 -7.21 -7.21 -12.99
C ILE A 96 -6.39 -6.11 -13.64
N VAL A 97 -5.67 -5.39 -12.78
CA VAL A 97 -4.73 -4.39 -13.23
C VAL A 97 -3.35 -5.04 -13.37
N TYR A 98 -2.83 -5.06 -14.60
CA TYR A 98 -1.49 -5.56 -14.87
C TYR A 98 -0.48 -4.43 -14.71
N LEU A 99 0.62 -4.71 -14.02
CA LEU A 99 1.83 -3.90 -14.08
C LEU A 99 2.71 -4.45 -15.18
N ILE A 100 2.85 -3.73 -16.29
CA ILE A 100 3.88 -4.02 -17.29
C ILE A 100 5.09 -3.15 -16.91
N PRO A 101 6.19 -3.71 -16.36
CA PRO A 101 7.39 -2.93 -16.23
C PRO A 101 7.90 -2.60 -17.63
N TYR A 102 8.00 -1.31 -17.92
CA TYR A 102 8.53 -0.83 -19.18
C TYR A 102 10.05 -1.03 -19.16
N GLU A 103 10.56 -1.93 -20.00
CA GLU A 103 11.97 -1.94 -20.38
C GLU A 103 12.23 -0.64 -21.16
N PRO A 104 13.10 0.26 -20.67
CA PRO A 104 13.59 1.33 -21.52
C PRO A 104 14.35 0.65 -22.64
N ASP A 105 13.89 0.86 -23.88
CA ASP A 105 14.43 0.35 -25.15
C ASP A 105 15.78 -0.34 -24.97
N GLY A 106 15.80 -1.67 -25.15
CA GLY A 106 16.97 -2.52 -24.95
C GLY A 106 18.26 -1.85 -25.45
N LEU A 107 19.22 -1.73 -24.53
CA LEU A 107 20.62 -1.39 -24.85
C LEU A 107 21.24 -2.45 -25.77
#